data_AF-A0A847XQG8-F1
#
_entry.id   AF-A0A847XQG8-F1
#
_cell.length_a   1.000
_cell.length_b   1.000
_cell.length_c   1.000
_cell.angle_alpha   90.00
_cell.angle_beta   90.00
_cell.angle_gamma   90.00
#
_symmetry.space_group_name_H-M   'P 1'
#
loop_
_entity.id
_entity.type
_entity.pdbx_description
1 polymer ?
#
loop_
_entity_poly.entity_id
_entity_poly.type
_entity_poly.pdbx_seq_one_letter_code
_entity_poly.pdbx_strand_id
1 'polypeptide(L)'
;MSRKSYIQNIICGILFCISTNYISAQNYAVSGYLIDAGTKETLIGATVYLSDKGTGVITDRYGYFQLAGIPKGEHLLRFSYVGYETLEIKIEIKDKGIALPDIEMKPQPINIEEITIVASPINKAADRQIETSMIELTPKMVQSIPTARNDVLSAIKFLPGIDRTEPFSPLFTVRGGDPGENAVLLDGVMIYNPYHSSMSSGIFNTQTIKSVDILVGGFGAEFGGRNSSVMYISTKDGNRSGLHGEIEPSTFHSKAFLEFPLGNKGSAVIAGRYFFDIVPYFIMHTKSYFYDYNFSYTCRLNPRHRLTGKYFQSHDRNVIDMNTFYQYIDNTIGWNMY
;
A
#
# COMPACT_ATOMS: atom_id res chain seq x y z
N MET A 1 -6.82 -28.09 -69.25
CA MET A 1 -6.80 -28.37 -67.79
C MET A 1 -8.23 -28.61 -67.32
N SER A 2 -8.51 -29.76 -66.70
CA SER A 2 -9.89 -30.14 -66.34
C SER A 2 -10.40 -29.35 -65.15
N ARG A 3 -11.71 -29.07 -65.10
CA ARG A 3 -12.39 -28.34 -64.01
C ARG A 3 -12.11 -28.92 -62.62
N LYS A 4 -11.76 -30.22 -62.54
CA LYS A 4 -11.30 -30.90 -61.33
C LYS A 4 -9.97 -30.34 -60.78
N SER A 5 -9.02 -30.02 -61.64
CA SER A 5 -7.71 -29.49 -61.22
C SER A 5 -7.80 -28.09 -60.61
N TYR A 6 -8.74 -27.26 -61.08
CA TYR A 6 -8.98 -25.93 -60.50
C TYR A 6 -9.60 -26.00 -59.10
N ILE A 7 -10.59 -26.88 -58.91
CA ILE A 7 -11.25 -27.08 -57.61
C ILE A 7 -10.25 -27.65 -56.59
N GLN A 8 -9.38 -28.56 -57.02
CA GLN A 8 -8.36 -29.17 -56.17
C GLN A 8 -7.31 -28.16 -55.72
N ASN A 9 -6.89 -27.24 -56.59
CA ASN A 9 -5.96 -26.16 -56.23
C ASN A 9 -6.59 -25.13 -55.27
N ILE A 10 -7.89 -24.83 -55.41
CA ILE A 10 -8.60 -23.93 -54.48
C ILE A 10 -8.75 -24.58 -53.11
N ILE A 11 -9.09 -25.87 -53.05
CA ILE A 11 -9.21 -26.61 -51.78
C ILE A 11 -7.85 -26.70 -51.07
N CYS A 12 -6.75 -26.97 -51.80
CA CYS A 12 -5.40 -26.94 -51.24
C CYS A 12 -4.99 -25.55 -50.72
N GLY A 13 -5.36 -24.47 -51.42
CA GLY A 13 -5.11 -23.10 -50.96
C GLY A 13 -5.85 -22.74 -49.67
N ILE A 14 -7.12 -23.16 -49.56
CA ILE A 14 -7.93 -22.94 -48.35
C ILE A 14 -7.41 -23.76 -47.16
N LEU A 15 -7.02 -25.03 -47.38
CA LEU A 15 -6.39 -25.87 -46.34
C LEU A 15 -5.04 -25.30 -45.88
N PHE A 16 -4.25 -24.71 -46.78
CA PHE A 16 -3.00 -24.04 -46.42
C PHE A 16 -3.24 -22.80 -45.53
N CYS A 17 -4.20 -21.94 -45.88
CA CYS A 17 -4.57 -20.77 -45.07
C CYS A 17 -5.20 -21.10 -43.70
N ILE A 18 -5.86 -22.26 -43.57
CA ILE A 18 -6.38 -22.72 -42.27
C ILE A 18 -5.25 -23.28 -41.39
N SER A 19 -4.24 -23.90 -41.99
CA SER A 19 -3.10 -24.47 -41.24
C SER A 19 -2.12 -23.41 -40.69
N THR A 20 -2.04 -22.23 -41.31
CA THR A 20 -1.16 -21.14 -40.85
C THR A 20 -1.65 -20.41 -39.59
N ASN A 21 -2.89 -20.66 -39.15
CA ASN A 21 -3.46 -20.04 -37.94
C ASN A 21 -3.21 -20.86 -36.65
N TYR A 22 -2.47 -21.97 -36.73
CA TYR A 22 -2.10 -22.79 -35.56
C TYR A 22 -0.66 -22.57 -35.09
N ILE A 23 -0.06 -21.40 -35.37
CA ILE A 23 1.12 -20.96 -34.63
C ILE A 23 0.61 -20.48 -33.25
N SER A 24 0.36 -21.44 -32.36
CA SER A 24 0.27 -21.17 -30.93
C SER A 24 1.64 -20.70 -30.48
N ALA A 25 1.85 -19.39 -30.42
CA ALA A 25 2.86 -18.83 -29.53
C ALA A 25 2.44 -19.22 -28.10
N GLN A 26 2.95 -20.36 -27.61
CA GLN A 26 2.69 -20.83 -26.25
C GLN A 26 3.41 -19.89 -25.28
N ASN A 27 2.71 -18.81 -24.95
CA ASN A 27 3.11 -17.83 -23.98
C ASN A 27 2.64 -18.30 -22.61
N TYR A 28 3.59 -18.60 -21.74
CA TYR A 28 3.33 -19.03 -20.37
C TYR A 28 3.40 -17.84 -19.42
N ALA A 29 2.81 -18.03 -18.24
CA ALA A 29 2.87 -17.06 -17.15
C ALA A 29 3.68 -17.60 -15.99
N VAL A 30 4.47 -16.74 -15.36
CA VAL A 30 5.15 -17.01 -14.10
C VAL A 30 4.58 -16.06 -13.06
N SER A 31 4.16 -16.61 -11.93
CA SER A 31 3.54 -15.87 -10.84
C SER A 31 4.14 -16.25 -9.51
N GLY A 32 4.05 -15.36 -8.53
CA GLY A 32 4.51 -15.63 -7.17
C GLY A 32 4.28 -14.45 -6.25
N TYR A 33 4.83 -14.54 -5.05
CA TYR A 33 4.81 -13.45 -4.07
C TYR A 33 6.23 -13.10 -3.68
N LEU A 34 6.52 -11.81 -3.52
CA LEU A 34 7.76 -11.35 -2.91
C LEU A 34 7.49 -11.03 -1.44
N ILE A 35 8.36 -11.54 -0.57
CA ILE A 35 8.28 -11.33 0.88
C ILE A 35 9.64 -10.93 1.45
N ASP A 36 9.61 -10.19 2.55
CA ASP A 36 10.78 -9.91 3.37
C ASP A 36 11.28 -11.21 4.04
N ALA A 37 12.58 -11.50 3.92
CA ALA A 37 13.14 -12.74 4.46
C ALA A 37 13.08 -12.82 6.00
N GLY A 38 13.10 -11.68 6.70
CA GLY A 38 13.14 -11.59 8.16
C GLY A 38 11.77 -11.64 8.81
N THR A 39 10.78 -10.94 8.29
CA THR A 39 9.42 -10.78 8.84
C THR A 39 8.37 -11.64 8.12
N LYS A 40 8.67 -12.04 6.88
CA LYS A 40 7.74 -12.67 5.93
C LYS A 40 6.58 -11.79 5.50
N GLU A 41 6.68 -10.49 5.75
CA GLU A 41 5.73 -9.48 5.26
C GLU A 41 5.84 -9.37 3.72
N THR A 42 4.72 -9.21 3.02
CA THR A 42 4.77 -9.09 1.54
C THR A 42 5.37 -7.77 1.08
N LEU A 43 6.04 -7.73 -0.08
CA LEU A 43 6.69 -6.53 -0.60
C LEU A 43 5.87 -5.91 -1.72
N ILE A 44 5.32 -4.72 -1.49
CA ILE A 44 4.49 -3.96 -2.44
C ILE A 44 5.41 -3.17 -3.37
N GLY A 45 5.11 -3.12 -4.67
CA GLY A 45 5.88 -2.32 -5.64
C GLY A 45 7.29 -2.84 -5.94
N ALA A 46 7.61 -4.06 -5.52
CA ALA A 46 8.86 -4.72 -5.85
C ALA A 46 8.90 -5.07 -7.34
N THR A 47 10.05 -4.83 -7.97
CA THR A 47 10.22 -5.02 -9.41
C THR A 47 10.65 -6.46 -9.71
N VAL A 48 9.93 -7.10 -10.63
CA VAL A 48 10.22 -8.42 -11.19
C VAL A 48 10.54 -8.26 -12.66
N TYR A 49 11.78 -8.51 -13.03
CA TYR A 49 12.31 -8.26 -14.37
C TYR A 49 12.77 -9.55 -15.03
N LEU A 50 12.34 -9.77 -16.27
CA LEU A 50 12.81 -10.85 -17.12
C LEU A 50 13.99 -10.33 -17.94
N SER A 51 15.19 -10.72 -17.51
CA SER A 51 16.45 -10.21 -18.06
C SER A 51 16.57 -10.45 -19.56
N ASP A 52 16.09 -11.60 -20.05
CA ASP A 52 16.28 -12.05 -21.43
C ASP A 52 15.41 -11.31 -22.45
N LYS A 53 14.26 -10.77 -22.02
CA LYS A 53 13.28 -10.12 -22.90
C LYS A 53 13.21 -8.60 -22.72
N GLY A 54 13.83 -8.09 -21.66
CA GLY A 54 13.75 -6.67 -21.32
C GLY A 54 12.41 -6.21 -20.78
N THR A 55 11.56 -7.14 -20.33
CA THR A 55 10.21 -6.84 -19.82
C THR A 55 10.12 -7.11 -18.33
N GLY A 56 9.33 -6.33 -17.61
CA GLY A 56 9.10 -6.55 -16.18
C GLY A 56 7.71 -6.16 -15.73
N VAL A 57 7.39 -6.55 -14.50
CA VAL A 57 6.17 -6.17 -13.78
C VAL A 57 6.55 -5.72 -12.37
N ILE A 58 5.66 -4.98 -11.73
CA ILE A 58 5.77 -4.66 -10.29
C ILE A 58 4.81 -5.55 -9.51
N THR A 59 5.16 -5.86 -8.26
CA THR A 59 4.23 -6.53 -7.35
C THR A 59 3.08 -5.62 -6.97
N ASP A 60 1.90 -6.21 -6.83
CA ASP A 60 0.71 -5.50 -6.40
C ASP A 60 0.73 -5.22 -4.87
N ARG A 61 -0.38 -4.67 -4.38
CA ARG A 61 -0.59 -4.31 -2.95
C ARG A 61 -0.59 -5.51 -1.99
N TYR A 62 -0.64 -6.73 -2.52
CA TYR A 62 -0.56 -7.98 -1.77
C TYR A 62 0.79 -8.69 -1.97
N GLY A 63 1.74 -8.01 -2.62
CA GLY A 63 3.07 -8.51 -3.00
C GLY A 63 3.04 -9.59 -4.08
N TYR A 64 1.91 -9.77 -4.77
CA TYR A 64 1.77 -10.73 -5.85
C TYR A 64 2.27 -10.13 -7.16
N PHE A 65 2.91 -10.96 -7.98
CA PHE A 65 3.23 -10.61 -9.36
C PHE A 65 2.79 -11.70 -10.32
N GLN A 66 2.54 -11.30 -11.57
CA GLN A 66 2.31 -12.21 -12.67
C GLN A 66 2.96 -11.66 -13.93
N LEU A 67 3.98 -12.35 -14.42
CA LEU A 67 4.64 -12.05 -15.67
C LEU A 67 4.11 -13.01 -16.74
N ALA A 68 3.37 -12.48 -17.72
CA ALA A 68 2.82 -13.25 -18.84
C ALA A 68 3.69 -13.12 -20.10
N GLY A 69 3.45 -13.97 -21.10
CA GLY A 69 4.14 -13.82 -22.40
C GLY A 69 5.54 -14.42 -22.44
N ILE A 70 5.84 -15.40 -21.58
CA ILE A 70 7.17 -16.00 -21.47
C ILE A 70 7.23 -17.28 -22.32
N PRO A 71 8.17 -17.40 -23.28
CA PRO A 71 8.27 -18.58 -24.12
C PRO A 71 8.84 -19.78 -23.35
N LYS A 72 8.70 -20.98 -23.92
CA LYS A 72 9.34 -22.19 -23.39
C LYS A 72 10.86 -22.05 -23.38
N GLY A 73 11.52 -22.57 -22.35
CA GLY A 73 12.98 -22.53 -22.21
C GLY A 73 13.45 -22.07 -20.82
N GLU A 74 14.76 -21.92 -20.68
CA GLU A 74 15.39 -21.34 -19.49
C GLU A 74 15.33 -19.81 -19.55
N HIS A 75 14.99 -19.20 -18.43
CA HIS A 75 14.92 -17.74 -18.27
C HIS A 75 15.53 -17.30 -16.95
N LEU A 76 16.09 -16.10 -16.94
CA LEU A 76 16.61 -15.46 -15.72
C LEU A 76 15.66 -14.36 -15.24
N LEU A 77 15.06 -14.58 -14.07
CA LEU A 77 14.29 -13.56 -13.37
C LEU A 77 15.15 -12.81 -12.37
N ARG A 78 15.06 -11.48 -12.39
CA ARG A 78 15.70 -10.58 -11.43
C ARG A 78 14.63 -9.88 -10.59
N PHE A 79 14.79 -9.93 -9.29
CA PHE A 79 13.92 -9.32 -8.30
C PHE A 79 14.67 -8.19 -7.61
N SER A 80 14.06 -7.00 -7.52
CA SER A 80 14.69 -5.83 -6.89
C SER A 80 13.65 -4.99 -6.15
N TYR A 81 14.05 -4.46 -4.99
CA TYR A 81 13.22 -3.59 -4.17
C TYR A 81 14.12 -2.65 -3.37
N VAL A 82 13.66 -1.42 -3.13
CA VAL A 82 14.49 -0.39 -2.50
C VAL A 82 14.84 -0.81 -1.06
N GLY A 83 16.13 -0.82 -0.74
CA GLY A 83 16.62 -1.27 0.57
C GLY A 83 16.77 -2.77 0.71
N TYR A 84 16.69 -3.53 -0.38
CA TYR A 84 16.86 -4.99 -0.40
C TYR A 84 17.92 -5.41 -1.41
N GLU A 85 18.55 -6.54 -1.15
CA GLU A 85 19.49 -7.17 -2.07
C GLU A 85 18.75 -7.62 -3.34
N THR A 86 19.39 -7.43 -4.50
CA THR A 86 18.86 -7.95 -5.77
C THR A 86 19.03 -9.47 -5.79
N LEU A 87 17.95 -10.19 -6.12
CA LEU A 87 17.95 -11.65 -6.20
C LEU A 87 17.73 -12.08 -7.65
N GLU A 88 18.49 -13.06 -8.11
CA GLU A 88 18.33 -13.66 -9.43
C GLU A 88 17.99 -15.14 -9.32
N ILE A 89 16.96 -15.58 -10.04
CA ILE A 89 16.49 -16.97 -10.05
C ILE A 89 16.36 -17.44 -11.50
N LYS A 90 17.00 -18.56 -11.81
CA LYS A 90 16.79 -19.28 -13.06
C LYS A 90 15.52 -20.11 -12.98
N ILE A 91 14.68 -19.99 -13.99
CA ILE A 91 13.45 -20.78 -14.11
C ILE A 91 13.45 -21.51 -15.45
N GLU A 92 12.89 -22.72 -15.49
CA GLU A 92 12.72 -23.50 -16.71
C GLU A 92 11.22 -23.63 -17.01
N ILE A 93 10.76 -22.97 -18.07
CA ILE A 93 9.38 -23.07 -18.54
C ILE A 93 9.28 -24.25 -19.51
N LYS A 94 8.43 -25.22 -19.16
CA LYS A 94 8.11 -26.39 -19.98
C LYS A 94 6.81 -26.16 -20.76
N ASP A 95 5.77 -26.92 -20.44
CA ASP A 95 4.49 -26.91 -21.18
C ASP A 95 3.33 -26.29 -20.39
N LYS A 96 3.64 -25.59 -19.28
CA LYS A 96 2.65 -24.87 -18.46
C LYS A 96 3.29 -23.70 -17.71
N GLY A 97 2.46 -22.73 -17.33
CA GLY A 97 2.86 -21.65 -16.43
C GLY A 97 3.28 -22.16 -15.06
N ILE A 98 4.08 -21.36 -14.36
CA ILE A 98 4.71 -21.72 -13.09
C ILE A 98 4.25 -20.76 -12.00
N ALA A 99 3.73 -21.32 -10.91
CA ALA A 99 3.55 -20.58 -9.67
C ALA A 99 4.77 -20.87 -8.78
N LEU A 100 5.61 -19.88 -8.60
CA LEU A 100 6.79 -19.97 -7.73
C LEU A 100 6.34 -19.99 -6.26
N PRO A 101 7.14 -20.62 -5.37
CA PRO A 101 6.99 -20.42 -3.94
C PRO A 101 7.24 -18.94 -3.57
N ASP A 102 6.96 -18.57 -2.32
CA ASP A 102 7.29 -17.24 -1.81
C ASP A 102 8.79 -16.95 -2.04
N ILE A 103 9.07 -15.83 -2.70
CA ILE A 103 10.43 -15.37 -3.01
C ILE A 103 10.88 -14.43 -1.89
N GLU A 104 11.86 -14.88 -1.12
CA GLU A 104 12.36 -14.14 0.05
C GLU A 104 13.47 -13.17 -0.36
N MET A 105 13.21 -11.88 -0.20
CA MET A 105 14.20 -10.82 -0.39
C MET A 105 14.85 -10.47 0.93
N LYS A 106 16.18 -10.38 0.94
CA LYS A 106 16.94 -9.99 2.13
C LYS A 106 17.07 -8.47 2.19
N PRO A 107 16.72 -7.83 3.31
CA PRO A 107 17.03 -6.43 3.53
C PRO A 107 18.53 -6.21 3.37
N GLN A 108 18.92 -5.18 2.61
CA GLN A 108 20.30 -4.79 2.48
C GLN A 108 20.63 -3.87 3.67
N PRO A 109 21.50 -4.29 4.62
CA PRO A 109 21.94 -3.41 5.69
C PRO A 109 22.66 -2.21 5.08
N ILE A 110 22.19 -1.00 5.40
CA ILE A 110 22.86 0.24 4.99
C ILE A 110 24.13 0.36 5.84
N ASN A 111 25.26 -0.10 5.29
CA ASN A 111 26.56 0.34 5.78
C ASN A 111 26.75 1.79 5.35
N ILE A 112 26.76 2.71 6.32
CA ILE A 112 27.00 4.13 6.07
C ILE A 112 28.51 4.31 5.95
N GLU A 113 29.06 4.11 4.76
CA GLU A 113 30.36 4.70 4.40
C GLU A 113 30.14 6.06 3.72
N GLU A 114 31.08 6.98 3.95
CA GLU A 114 31.04 8.37 3.49
C GLU A 114 30.79 8.44 1.98
N ILE A 115 29.65 9.04 1.60
CA ILE A 115 29.28 9.19 0.19
C ILE A 115 30.00 10.41 -0.38
N THR A 116 31.02 10.17 -1.21
CA THR A 116 31.50 11.19 -2.16
C THR A 116 30.48 11.31 -3.29
N ILE A 117 29.73 12.41 -3.33
CA ILE A 117 28.77 12.67 -4.41
C ILE A 117 29.54 12.98 -5.69
N VAL A 118 29.71 12.00 -6.56
CA VAL A 118 30.10 12.22 -7.95
C VAL A 118 28.82 12.24 -8.78
N ALA A 119 28.45 13.41 -9.28
CA ALA A 119 27.31 13.56 -10.17
C ALA A 119 27.55 12.75 -11.45
N SER A 120 26.89 11.60 -11.56
CA SER A 120 26.78 10.85 -12.82
C SER A 120 25.39 11.10 -13.40
N PRO A 121 25.27 11.60 -14.64
CA PRO A 121 23.96 11.81 -15.26
C PRO A 121 23.31 10.45 -15.54
N ILE A 122 22.38 10.02 -14.68
CA ILE A 122 21.54 8.86 -14.93
C ILE A 122 20.47 9.26 -15.96
N ASN A 123 20.79 9.03 -17.23
CA ASN A 123 19.78 8.86 -18.27
C ASN A 123 19.20 7.45 -18.17
N LYS A 124 18.19 7.27 -17.31
CA LYS A 124 17.25 6.14 -17.36
C LYS A 124 15.83 6.62 -17.09
N ALA A 125 15.33 7.42 -18.01
CA ALA A 125 13.90 7.68 -18.19
C ALA A 125 13.40 6.82 -19.37
N ALA A 126 13.40 5.50 -19.20
CA ALA A 126 12.73 4.57 -20.10
C ALA A 126 12.22 3.41 -19.25
N ASP A 127 10.93 3.08 -19.40
CA ASP A 127 10.21 1.96 -18.79
C ASP A 127 9.85 1.97 -17.30
N ARG A 128 9.80 3.13 -16.67
CA ARG A 128 8.99 3.24 -15.44
C ARG A 128 7.54 3.56 -15.81
N GLN A 129 6.64 2.59 -15.67
CA GLN A 129 5.25 2.86 -15.30
C GLN A 129 5.25 3.47 -13.88
N ILE A 130 5.85 4.64 -13.69
CA ILE A 130 5.52 5.47 -12.54
C ILE A 130 4.20 6.12 -12.92
N GLU A 131 3.16 5.84 -12.15
CA GLU A 131 2.04 6.75 -12.09
C GLU A 131 2.60 8.08 -11.60
N THR A 132 2.83 9.03 -12.51
CA THR A 132 3.54 10.31 -12.27
C THR A 132 2.87 11.19 -11.21
N SER A 133 1.71 10.77 -10.74
CA SER A 133 0.90 11.41 -9.70
C SER A 133 0.78 10.57 -8.42
N MET A 134 1.54 9.48 -8.27
CA MET A 134 1.56 8.68 -7.04
C MET A 134 2.69 9.17 -6.11
N ILE A 135 2.33 9.40 -4.86
CA ILE A 135 3.25 9.69 -3.75
C ILE A 135 3.16 8.54 -2.76
N GLU A 136 4.26 7.82 -2.56
CA GLU A 136 4.35 6.74 -1.57
C GLU A 136 4.96 7.25 -0.26
N LEU A 137 4.30 6.94 0.85
CA LEU A 137 4.76 7.19 2.21
C LEU A 137 5.00 5.84 2.90
N THR A 138 6.26 5.60 3.26
CA THR A 138 6.62 4.44 4.08
C THR A 138 6.21 4.66 5.55
N PRO A 139 5.98 3.60 6.34
CA PRO A 139 5.65 3.73 7.76
C PRO A 139 6.70 4.55 8.54
N LYS A 140 7.98 4.37 8.20
CA LYS A 140 9.09 5.13 8.78
C LYS A 140 9.00 6.63 8.45
N MET A 141 8.60 6.99 7.23
CA MET A 141 8.37 8.40 6.87
C MET A 141 7.21 8.97 7.68
N VAL A 142 6.07 8.28 7.76
CA VAL A 142 4.90 8.73 8.54
C VAL A 142 5.26 8.95 10.00
N GLN A 143 6.03 8.05 10.61
CA GLN A 143 6.46 8.16 12.01
C GLN A 143 7.55 9.23 12.23
N SER A 144 8.36 9.53 11.21
CA SER A 144 9.45 10.53 11.30
C SER A 144 8.97 11.97 11.20
N ILE A 145 7.77 12.20 10.65
CA ILE A 145 7.21 13.54 10.53
C ILE A 145 6.76 13.98 11.93
N PRO A 146 7.33 15.08 12.48
CA PRO A 146 7.06 15.52 13.85
C PRO A 146 5.67 16.15 13.92
N THR A 147 4.65 15.31 14.08
CA THR A 147 3.28 15.75 14.30
C THR A 147 2.89 15.49 15.75
N ALA A 148 2.01 16.31 16.33
CA ALA A 148 1.61 16.16 17.72
C ALA A 148 0.94 14.81 18.05
N ARG A 149 0.42 14.09 17.04
CA ARG A 149 -0.41 12.88 17.21
C ARG A 149 0.11 11.65 16.47
N ASN A 150 1.20 11.79 15.69
CA ASN A 150 1.80 10.72 14.87
C ASN A 150 0.76 9.90 14.10
N ASP A 151 0.01 10.58 13.22
CA ASP A 151 -1.05 9.99 12.40
C ASP A 151 -0.85 10.25 10.90
N VAL A 152 -1.42 9.38 10.06
CA VAL A 152 -1.30 9.44 8.60
C VAL A 152 -1.82 10.76 8.04
N LEU A 153 -2.96 11.23 8.52
CA LEU A 153 -3.67 12.35 7.94
C LEU A 153 -3.01 13.68 8.30
N SER A 154 -2.26 13.72 9.41
CA SER A 154 -1.34 14.80 9.72
C SER A 154 -0.06 14.72 8.87
N ALA A 155 0.48 13.52 8.64
CA ALA A 155 1.71 13.34 7.84
C ALA A 155 1.55 13.77 6.37
N ILE A 156 0.42 13.45 5.74
CA ILE A 156 0.17 13.76 4.32
C ILE A 156 0.08 15.27 4.05
N LYS A 157 -0.22 16.09 5.06
CA LYS A 157 -0.30 17.55 4.95
C LYS A 157 1.06 18.21 4.70
N PHE A 158 2.14 17.43 4.79
CA PHE A 158 3.50 17.85 4.42
C PHE A 158 3.85 17.51 2.96
N LEU A 159 2.95 16.84 2.23
CA LEU A 159 3.15 16.51 0.83
C LEU A 159 2.77 17.68 -0.09
N PRO A 160 3.48 17.86 -1.21
CA PRO A 160 3.18 18.93 -2.15
C PRO A 160 1.79 18.78 -2.76
N GLY A 161 1.04 19.89 -2.79
CA GLY A 161 -0.31 19.93 -3.34
C GLY A 161 -1.39 19.38 -2.42
N ILE A 162 -1.07 19.03 -1.17
CA ILE A 162 -2.03 18.68 -0.12
C ILE A 162 -2.03 19.80 0.92
N ASP A 163 -3.22 20.32 1.24
CA ASP A 163 -3.39 21.38 2.24
C ASP A 163 -4.50 21.05 3.23
N ARG A 164 -4.48 21.72 4.38
CA ARG A 164 -5.55 21.71 5.38
C ARG A 164 -6.63 22.72 5.00
N THR A 165 -7.88 22.41 5.33
CA THR A 165 -9.01 23.33 5.18
C THR A 165 -8.97 24.43 6.26
N GLU A 166 -8.93 24.03 7.53
CA GLU A 166 -8.78 24.92 8.68
C GLU A 166 -7.71 24.40 9.67
N PRO A 167 -7.15 25.25 10.56
CA PRO A 167 -6.09 24.85 11.50
C PRO A 167 -6.43 23.63 12.37
N PHE A 168 -7.70 23.46 12.73
CA PHE A 168 -8.18 22.36 13.57
C PHE A 168 -9.03 21.34 12.81
N SER A 169 -9.14 21.44 11.48
CA SER A 169 -9.99 20.54 10.70
C SER A 169 -9.28 19.24 10.35
N PRO A 170 -9.97 18.08 10.39
CA PRO A 170 -9.41 16.83 9.93
C PRO A 170 -9.26 16.82 8.40
N LEU A 171 -10.09 17.60 7.72
CA LEU A 171 -10.26 17.60 6.28
C LEU A 171 -9.01 18.16 5.58
N PHE A 172 -8.67 17.53 4.46
CA PHE A 172 -7.60 17.98 3.58
C PHE A 172 -8.12 18.20 2.17
N THR A 173 -7.49 19.12 1.46
CA THR A 173 -7.73 19.36 0.03
C THR A 173 -6.51 18.92 -0.76
N VAL A 174 -6.71 18.35 -1.94
CA VAL A 174 -5.62 18.07 -2.88
C VAL A 174 -5.82 18.94 -4.11
N ARG A 175 -4.80 19.73 -4.45
CA ARG A 175 -4.82 20.67 -5.59
C ARG A 175 -6.03 21.61 -5.61
N GLY A 176 -6.53 21.99 -4.42
CA GLY A 176 -7.68 22.88 -4.24
C GLY A 176 -9.05 22.23 -4.46
N GLY A 177 -9.12 20.91 -4.64
CA GLY A 177 -10.40 20.17 -4.71
C GLY A 177 -11.13 20.13 -3.37
N ASP A 178 -12.45 19.88 -3.43
CA ASP A 178 -13.28 19.77 -2.23
C ASP A 178 -12.85 18.56 -1.39
N PRO A 179 -12.83 18.65 -0.04
CA PRO A 179 -12.42 17.52 0.81
C PRO A 179 -13.21 16.23 0.58
N GLY A 180 -14.49 16.33 0.20
CA GLY A 180 -15.36 15.19 -0.12
C GLY A 180 -14.99 14.48 -1.42
N GLU A 181 -14.22 15.12 -2.30
CA GLU A 181 -13.74 14.53 -3.55
C GLU A 181 -12.47 13.67 -3.35
N ASN A 182 -11.92 13.60 -2.14
CA ASN A 182 -10.84 12.67 -1.81
C ASN A 182 -11.40 11.30 -1.43
N ALA A 183 -10.84 10.24 -1.99
CA ALA A 183 -11.11 8.87 -1.58
C ALA A 183 -10.06 8.42 -0.57
N VAL A 184 -10.48 7.80 0.53
CA VAL A 184 -9.57 7.11 1.45
C VAL A 184 -9.99 5.65 1.52
N LEU A 185 -9.06 4.74 1.23
CA LEU A 185 -9.28 3.30 1.21
C LEU A 185 -8.34 2.63 2.22
N LEU A 186 -8.91 1.83 3.12
CA LEU A 186 -8.16 0.95 4.01
C LEU A 186 -8.25 -0.46 3.46
N ASP A 187 -7.13 -1.02 3.01
CA ASP A 187 -7.07 -2.36 2.41
C ASP A 187 -8.11 -2.58 1.28
N GLY A 188 -8.34 -1.53 0.48
CA GLY A 188 -9.30 -1.54 -0.62
C GLY A 188 -10.75 -1.22 -0.24
N VAL A 189 -11.06 -1.06 1.05
CA VAL A 189 -12.40 -0.66 1.52
C VAL A 189 -12.45 0.86 1.71
N MET A 190 -13.43 1.50 1.06
CA MET A 190 -13.63 2.95 1.17
C MET A 190 -14.08 3.37 2.57
N ILE A 191 -13.37 4.31 3.16
CA ILE A 191 -13.64 4.91 4.47
C ILE A 191 -14.07 6.35 4.25
N TYR A 192 -15.34 6.66 4.51
CA TYR A 192 -15.91 7.98 4.25
C TYR A 192 -15.49 9.03 5.30
N ASN A 193 -15.40 8.62 6.56
CA ASN A 193 -15.04 9.50 7.67
C ASN A 193 -13.80 8.94 8.40
N PRO A 194 -12.59 9.07 7.82
CA PRO A 194 -11.37 8.50 8.37
C PRO A 194 -10.82 9.26 9.59
N TYR A 195 -11.66 9.99 10.34
CA TYR A 195 -11.25 10.91 11.39
C TYR A 195 -12.08 10.76 12.66
N HIS A 196 -11.45 11.02 13.81
CA HIS A 196 -12.12 11.27 15.08
C HIS A 196 -12.59 12.73 15.18
N SER A 197 -13.83 12.90 15.61
CA SER A 197 -14.55 14.17 15.53
C SER A 197 -14.11 15.23 16.54
N SER A 198 -13.62 14.85 17.73
CA SER A 198 -13.22 15.83 18.76
C SER A 198 -11.85 16.47 18.56
N MET A 199 -11.04 15.94 17.65
CA MET A 199 -9.61 16.26 17.68
C MET A 199 -8.87 16.11 16.34
N SER A 200 -9.62 15.86 15.25
CA SER A 200 -9.06 15.86 13.89
C SER A 200 -7.90 14.87 13.67
N SER A 201 -7.92 13.80 14.45
CA SER A 201 -6.96 12.69 14.40
C SER A 201 -7.47 11.62 13.45
N GLY A 202 -6.60 11.05 12.63
CA GLY A 202 -6.97 9.90 11.79
C GLY A 202 -7.25 8.65 12.60
N ILE A 203 -8.20 7.82 12.15
CA ILE A 203 -8.62 6.57 12.82
C ILE A 203 -7.62 5.41 12.65
N PHE A 204 -6.55 5.62 11.89
CA PHE A 204 -5.59 4.59 11.54
C PHE A 204 -4.44 4.49 12.56
N ASN A 205 -4.22 3.27 13.07
CA ASN A 205 -3.09 2.97 13.94
C ASN A 205 -1.79 2.82 13.12
N THR A 206 -0.87 3.77 13.27
CA THR A 206 0.35 3.84 12.43
C THR A 206 1.26 2.62 12.56
N GLN A 207 1.29 1.94 13.71
CA GLN A 207 2.03 0.68 13.89
C GLN A 207 1.51 -0.48 13.01
N THR A 208 0.23 -0.43 12.62
CA THR A 208 -0.41 -1.44 11.73
C THR A 208 -0.22 -1.15 10.26
N ILE A 209 0.31 0.02 9.91
CA ILE A 209 0.43 0.47 8.52
C ILE A 209 1.68 -0.12 7.90
N LYS A 210 1.50 -0.56 6.66
CA LYS A 210 2.54 -1.09 5.80
C LYS A 210 2.95 -0.10 4.72
N SER A 211 1.97 0.54 4.08
CA SER A 211 2.21 1.61 3.10
C SER A 211 1.03 2.58 3.08
N VAL A 212 1.32 3.82 2.70
CA VAL A 212 0.31 4.82 2.35
C VAL A 212 0.65 5.38 0.97
N ASP A 213 -0.20 5.14 -0.01
CA ASP A 213 -0.02 5.62 -1.37
C ASP A 213 -1.10 6.65 -1.69
N ILE A 214 -0.71 7.82 -2.20
CA ILE A 214 -1.64 8.89 -2.54
C ILE A 214 -1.50 9.22 -4.01
N LEU A 215 -2.62 9.09 -4.71
CA LEU A 215 -2.77 9.44 -6.10
C LEU A 215 -3.39 10.83 -6.18
N VAL A 216 -2.62 11.81 -6.62
CA VAL A 216 -3.09 13.20 -6.76
C VAL A 216 -3.63 13.51 -8.17
N GLY A 217 -3.79 12.49 -9.00
CA GLY A 217 -4.31 12.56 -10.36
C GLY A 217 -4.05 11.27 -11.13
N GLY A 218 -4.66 11.12 -12.32
CA GLY A 218 -4.42 9.98 -13.22
C GLY A 218 -4.90 8.61 -12.72
N PHE A 219 -5.67 8.57 -11.62
CA PHE A 219 -6.28 7.35 -11.09
C PHE A 219 -7.49 6.91 -11.93
N GLY A 220 -7.81 5.62 -11.89
CA GLY A 220 -8.80 5.00 -12.77
C GLY A 220 -10.25 5.41 -12.51
N ALA A 221 -11.12 5.12 -13.48
CA ALA A 221 -12.54 5.46 -13.45
C ALA A 221 -13.34 4.71 -12.37
N GLU A 222 -12.77 3.63 -11.80
CA GLU A 222 -13.34 2.88 -10.69
C GLU A 222 -13.53 3.71 -9.41
N PHE A 223 -12.82 4.84 -9.26
CA PHE A 223 -13.01 5.79 -8.15
C PHE A 223 -14.04 6.88 -8.48
N GLY A 224 -15.07 6.56 -9.28
CA GLY A 224 -16.10 7.51 -9.71
C GLY A 224 -16.60 8.43 -8.58
N GLY A 225 -16.84 9.70 -8.91
CA GLY A 225 -17.24 10.73 -7.93
C GLY A 225 -16.08 11.27 -7.08
N ARG A 226 -14.83 10.88 -7.36
CA ARG A 226 -13.62 11.40 -6.72
C ARG A 226 -12.81 12.17 -7.76
N ASN A 227 -12.68 13.48 -7.57
CA ASN A 227 -11.98 14.37 -8.52
C ASN A 227 -10.64 14.88 -7.97
N SER A 228 -10.38 14.71 -6.68
CA SER A 228 -9.26 15.35 -5.99
C SER A 228 -8.09 14.38 -5.77
N SER A 229 -8.32 13.27 -5.05
CA SER A 229 -7.28 12.25 -4.85
C SER A 229 -7.83 10.88 -4.48
N VAL A 230 -6.97 9.87 -4.55
CA VAL A 230 -7.22 8.52 -4.04
C VAL A 230 -6.07 8.10 -3.13
N MET A 231 -6.37 7.92 -1.85
CA MET A 231 -5.42 7.47 -0.83
C MET A 231 -5.68 6.00 -0.49
N TYR A 232 -4.63 5.20 -0.61
CA TYR A 232 -4.61 3.81 -0.22
C TYR A 232 -3.77 3.62 1.02
N ILE A 233 -4.35 3.00 2.04
CA ILE A 233 -3.67 2.62 3.27
C ILE A 233 -3.67 1.10 3.31
N SER A 234 -2.48 0.50 3.21
CA SER A 234 -2.30 -0.94 3.31
C SER A 234 -1.85 -1.29 4.73
N THR A 235 -2.52 -2.25 5.37
CA THR A 235 -2.11 -2.73 6.71
C THR A 235 -1.23 -3.98 6.61
N LYS A 236 -0.38 -4.16 7.63
CA LYS A 236 0.55 -5.29 7.75
C LYS A 236 -0.17 -6.64 7.70
N ASP A 237 0.49 -7.61 7.08
CA ASP A 237 0.09 -9.01 7.04
C ASP A 237 0.44 -9.73 8.37
N GLY A 238 1.37 -9.15 9.13
CA GLY A 238 1.88 -9.66 10.40
C GLY A 238 3.16 -10.46 10.23
N ASN A 239 3.82 -10.77 11.35
CA ASN A 239 5.14 -11.39 11.34
C ASN A 239 5.05 -12.91 11.51
N ARG A 240 5.54 -13.67 10.53
CA ARG A 240 5.56 -15.14 10.61
C ARG A 240 6.83 -15.69 11.25
N SER A 241 7.84 -14.87 11.45
CA SER A 241 9.14 -15.30 11.99
C SER A 241 9.21 -15.24 13.51
N GLY A 242 8.38 -14.42 14.16
CA GLY A 242 8.36 -14.30 15.60
C GLY A 242 7.35 -13.30 16.13
N LEU A 243 7.26 -13.23 17.46
CA LEU A 243 6.46 -12.24 18.17
C LEU A 243 7.19 -10.90 18.16
N HIS A 244 6.51 -9.86 17.70
CA HIS A 244 6.98 -8.48 17.75
C HIS A 244 5.84 -7.58 18.22
N GLY A 245 6.19 -6.46 18.86
CA GLY A 245 5.18 -5.58 19.42
C GLY A 245 5.74 -4.29 19.98
N GLU A 246 4.84 -3.36 20.21
CA GLU A 246 5.12 -2.01 20.68
C GLU A 246 4.02 -1.57 21.65
N ILE A 247 4.40 -0.90 22.72
CA ILE A 247 3.48 -0.23 23.64
C ILE A 247 3.94 1.21 23.76
N GLU A 248 3.03 2.14 23.50
CA GLU A 248 3.31 3.59 23.46
C GLU A 248 2.34 4.30 24.41
N PRO A 249 2.71 4.47 25.69
CA PRO A 249 2.00 5.34 26.61
C PRO A 249 2.38 6.81 26.37
N SER A 250 1.40 7.71 26.42
CA SER A 250 1.57 9.14 26.26
C SER A 250 0.63 9.88 27.23
N THR A 251 0.77 11.20 27.32
CA THR A 251 -0.10 12.08 28.13
C THR A 251 -1.49 12.29 27.53
N PHE A 252 -1.70 11.89 26.26
CA PHE A 252 -2.97 12.03 25.55
C PHE A 252 -3.47 10.72 24.90
N HIS A 253 -2.67 9.65 24.89
CA HIS A 253 -3.12 8.35 24.40
C HIS A 253 -2.29 7.19 24.96
N SER A 254 -2.84 5.98 24.84
CA SER A 254 -2.12 4.73 24.99
C SER A 254 -2.35 3.88 23.75
N LYS A 255 -1.27 3.41 23.13
CA LYS A 255 -1.33 2.47 22.00
C LYS A 255 -0.64 1.16 22.37
N ALA A 256 -1.17 0.08 21.85
CA ALA A 256 -0.54 -1.23 21.90
C ALA A 256 -0.66 -1.88 20.53
N PHE A 257 0.42 -2.54 20.10
CA PHE A 257 0.52 -3.24 18.85
C PHE A 257 1.26 -4.56 19.08
N LEU A 258 0.74 -5.64 18.51
CA LEU A 258 1.34 -6.97 18.54
C LEU A 258 1.16 -7.64 17.19
N GLU A 259 2.23 -8.25 16.67
CA GLU A 259 2.22 -9.13 15.52
C GLU A 259 2.89 -10.46 15.86
N PHE A 260 2.33 -11.57 15.40
CA PHE A 260 2.80 -12.89 15.79
C PHE A 260 2.46 -13.98 14.78
N PRO A 261 3.26 -15.07 14.74
CA PRO A 261 2.99 -16.21 13.89
C PRO A 261 1.80 -17.03 14.39
N LEU A 262 1.04 -17.57 13.44
CA LEU A 262 -0.01 -18.57 13.67
C LEU A 262 0.36 -19.83 12.88
N GLY A 263 1.16 -20.68 13.53
CA GLY A 263 1.81 -21.82 12.89
C GLY A 263 2.79 -21.39 11.79
N ASN A 264 3.12 -22.31 10.88
CA ASN A 264 4.15 -22.05 9.86
C ASN A 264 3.63 -21.30 8.63
N LYS A 265 2.31 -21.14 8.51
CA LYS A 265 1.64 -20.66 7.28
C LYS A 265 0.87 -19.36 7.48
N GLY A 266 0.71 -18.87 8.70
CA GLY A 266 -0.07 -17.66 8.96
C GLY A 266 0.55 -16.75 10.00
N SER A 267 -0.03 -15.56 10.08
CA SER A 267 0.34 -14.47 10.98
C SER A 267 -0.91 -13.69 11.36
N ALA A 268 -0.86 -13.02 12.51
CA ALA A 268 -1.89 -12.08 12.92
C ALA A 268 -1.27 -10.79 13.46
N VAL A 269 -2.08 -9.74 13.42
CA VAL A 269 -1.82 -8.44 14.02
C VAL A 269 -3.00 -8.08 14.90
N ILE A 270 -2.72 -7.59 16.10
CA ILE A 270 -3.70 -6.94 16.98
C ILE A 270 -3.14 -5.57 17.33
N ALA A 271 -3.94 -4.53 17.21
CA ALA A 271 -3.61 -3.22 17.71
C ALA A 271 -4.80 -2.54 18.36
N GLY A 272 -4.51 -1.71 19.34
CA GLY A 272 -5.48 -0.89 20.03
C GLY A 272 -4.92 0.49 20.32
N ARG A 273 -5.77 1.50 20.24
CA ARG A 273 -5.46 2.86 20.68
C ARG A 273 -6.61 3.36 21.54
N TYR A 274 -6.26 3.91 22.69
CA TYR A 274 -7.19 4.63 23.55
C TYR A 274 -6.68 6.05 23.72
N PHE A 275 -7.48 7.04 23.33
CA PHE A 275 -7.15 8.46 23.48
C PHE A 275 -7.87 9.04 24.68
N PHE A 276 -7.11 9.76 25.52
CA PHE A 276 -7.62 10.42 26.71
C PHE A 276 -6.82 11.71 26.90
N ASP A 277 -7.41 12.86 26.58
CA ASP A 277 -6.69 14.12 26.73
C ASP A 277 -6.83 14.66 28.16
N ILE A 278 -5.74 14.58 28.92
CA ILE A 278 -5.70 15.04 30.31
C ILE A 278 -5.87 16.57 30.38
N VAL A 279 -5.41 17.32 29.38
CA VAL A 279 -5.38 18.80 29.43
C VAL A 279 -6.79 19.41 29.31
N PRO A 280 -7.61 19.13 28.27
CA PRO A 280 -9.00 19.56 28.19
C PRO A 280 -9.84 19.03 29.37
N TYR A 281 -9.54 17.84 29.89
CA TYR A 281 -10.24 17.32 31.05
C TYR A 281 -10.04 18.21 32.30
N PHE A 282 -8.82 18.66 32.56
CA PHE A 282 -8.53 19.52 33.72
C PHE A 282 -8.94 20.98 33.52
N ILE A 283 -8.72 21.54 32.32
CA ILE A 283 -8.94 22.97 32.05
C ILE A 283 -10.39 23.26 31.68
N MET A 284 -11.00 22.39 30.87
CA MET A 284 -12.30 22.64 30.23
C MET A 284 -13.41 21.72 30.76
N HIS A 285 -13.09 20.83 31.70
CA HIS A 285 -14.00 19.81 32.24
C HIS A 285 -14.70 18.95 31.16
N THR A 286 -14.11 18.85 29.97
CA THR A 286 -14.64 18.06 28.86
C THR A 286 -14.25 16.60 29.01
N LYS A 287 -15.20 15.68 28.76
CA LYS A 287 -14.94 14.24 28.69
C LYS A 287 -15.02 13.80 27.24
N SER A 288 -13.90 13.90 26.55
CA SER A 288 -13.75 13.42 25.17
C SER A 288 -12.71 12.31 25.12
N TYR A 289 -13.10 11.15 24.60
CA TYR A 289 -12.22 10.03 24.37
C TYR A 289 -12.65 9.26 23.13
N PHE A 290 -11.72 8.53 22.55
CA PHE A 290 -12.02 7.57 21.51
C PHE A 290 -11.18 6.31 21.71
N TYR A 291 -11.62 5.23 21.08
CA TYR A 291 -10.81 4.02 20.97
C TYR A 291 -10.93 3.38 19.61
N ASP A 292 -9.83 2.75 19.21
CA ASP A 292 -9.70 2.03 17.95
C ASP A 292 -9.17 0.64 18.21
N TYR A 293 -9.69 -0.34 17.46
CA TYR A 293 -9.22 -1.71 17.46
C TYR A 293 -9.00 -2.18 16.02
N ASN A 294 -7.84 -2.79 15.79
CA ASN A 294 -7.49 -3.41 14.52
C ASN A 294 -7.12 -4.86 14.78
N PHE A 295 -7.67 -5.75 13.97
CA PHE A 295 -7.24 -7.13 13.89
C PHE A 295 -7.02 -7.51 12.43
N SER A 296 -5.91 -8.15 12.13
CA SER A 296 -5.69 -8.78 10.83
C SER A 296 -5.17 -10.20 11.03
N TYR A 297 -5.55 -11.08 10.12
CA TYR A 297 -5.09 -12.45 10.02
C TYR A 297 -4.78 -12.76 8.57
N THR A 298 -3.61 -13.34 8.31
CA THR A 298 -3.21 -13.81 6.98
C THR A 298 -2.76 -15.26 7.07
N CYS A 299 -3.15 -16.08 6.08
CA CYS A 299 -2.74 -17.47 5.97
C CYS A 299 -2.48 -17.89 4.51
N ARG A 300 -1.37 -18.61 4.31
CA ARG A 300 -1.04 -19.28 3.05
C ARG A 300 -1.65 -20.67 3.03
N LEU A 301 -2.70 -20.87 2.24
CA LEU A 301 -3.32 -22.18 2.06
C LEU A 301 -2.40 -23.09 1.22
N ASN A 302 -1.84 -22.54 0.14
CA ASN A 302 -0.86 -23.17 -0.76
C ASN A 302 -0.15 -22.07 -1.59
N PRO A 303 0.82 -22.38 -2.48
CA PRO A 303 1.56 -21.35 -3.23
C PRO A 303 0.70 -20.42 -4.11
N ARG A 304 -0.55 -20.82 -4.43
CA ARG A 304 -1.46 -20.02 -5.27
C ARG A 304 -2.54 -19.29 -4.47
N HIS A 305 -2.85 -19.76 -3.27
CA HIS A 305 -4.02 -19.33 -2.51
C HIS A 305 -3.61 -18.75 -1.16
N ARG A 306 -3.98 -17.48 -0.96
CA ARG A 306 -3.81 -16.72 0.28
C ARG A 306 -5.18 -16.29 0.80
N LEU A 307 -5.41 -16.46 2.10
CA LEU A 307 -6.60 -15.99 2.79
C LEU A 307 -6.19 -14.86 3.75
N THR A 308 -6.92 -13.76 3.73
CA THR A 308 -6.72 -12.64 4.65
C THR A 308 -8.08 -12.20 5.21
N GLY A 309 -8.17 -12.08 6.52
CA GLY A 309 -9.32 -11.52 7.24
C GLY A 309 -8.89 -10.29 8.02
N LYS A 310 -9.66 -9.20 7.93
CA LYS A 310 -9.37 -7.95 8.64
C LYS A 310 -10.63 -7.45 9.34
N TYR A 311 -10.45 -6.91 10.53
CA TYR A 311 -11.48 -6.27 11.33
C TYR A 311 -10.95 -4.94 11.84
N PHE A 312 -11.80 -3.92 11.73
CA PHE A 312 -11.51 -2.58 12.21
C PHE A 312 -12.73 -2.02 12.91
N GLN A 313 -12.52 -1.40 14.07
CA GLN A 313 -13.55 -0.71 14.80
C GLN A 313 -12.99 0.56 15.41
N SER A 314 -13.79 1.62 15.36
CA SER A 314 -13.49 2.90 15.97
C SER A 314 -14.75 3.42 16.67
N HIS A 315 -14.58 4.06 17.82
CA HIS A 315 -15.68 4.64 18.58
C HIS A 315 -15.27 5.95 19.24
N ASP A 316 -16.14 6.95 19.09
CA ASP A 316 -15.96 8.29 19.64
C ASP A 316 -17.00 8.54 20.73
N ARG A 317 -16.56 9.15 21.83
CA ARG A 317 -17.45 9.83 22.77
C ARG A 317 -16.94 11.22 23.05
N ASN A 318 -17.72 12.22 22.65
CA ASN A 318 -17.35 13.62 22.79
C ASN A 318 -18.41 14.34 23.61
N VAL A 319 -17.99 14.85 24.76
CA VAL A 319 -18.79 15.74 25.60
C VAL A 319 -18.03 17.05 25.68
N ILE A 320 -18.35 17.94 24.75
CA ILE A 320 -17.79 19.29 24.68
C ILE A 320 -18.87 20.25 25.17
N ASP A 321 -18.58 20.98 26.24
CA ASP A 321 -19.38 22.13 26.63
C ASP A 321 -18.90 23.34 25.83
N MET A 322 -19.68 23.72 24.82
CA MET A 322 -19.33 24.83 23.93
C MET A 322 -19.22 26.17 24.68
N ASN A 323 -19.99 26.37 25.76
CA ASN A 323 -19.91 27.60 26.55
C ASN A 323 -18.54 27.71 27.25
N THR A 324 -18.09 26.60 27.86
CA THR A 324 -16.76 26.53 28.48
C THR A 324 -15.64 26.64 27.43
N PHE A 325 -15.83 26.08 26.23
CA PHE A 325 -14.88 26.21 25.13
C PHE A 325 -14.74 27.66 24.63
N TYR A 326 -15.84 28.35 24.39
CA TYR A 326 -15.82 29.76 23.97
C TYR A 326 -15.22 30.65 25.05
N GLN A 327 -15.60 30.46 26.32
CA GLN A 327 -14.98 31.19 27.43
C GLN A 327 -13.47 30.97 27.52
N TYR A 328 -12.98 29.75 27.27
CA TYR A 328 -11.55 29.47 27.26
C TYR A 328 -10.82 30.18 26.11
N ILE A 329 -11.33 30.12 24.88
CA ILE A 329 -10.73 30.80 23.72
C ILE A 329 -10.72 32.32 23.93
N ASP A 330 -11.83 32.87 24.42
CA ASP A 330 -11.99 34.31 24.63
C ASP A 330 -11.02 34.81 25.72
N ASN A 331 -10.93 34.08 26.84
CA ASN A 331 -10.05 34.44 27.97
C ASN A 331 -8.56 34.18 27.72
N THR A 332 -8.20 33.20 26.90
CA THR A 332 -6.79 32.75 26.73
C THR A 332 -6.14 33.33 25.48
N ILE A 333 -6.91 33.53 24.41
CA ILE A 333 -6.39 33.90 23.08
C ILE A 333 -6.88 35.30 22.67
N GLY A 334 -7.85 35.90 23.38
CA GLY A 334 -8.39 37.22 23.08
C GLY A 334 -9.15 37.30 21.75
N TRP A 335 -9.55 36.16 21.20
CA TRP A 335 -10.36 36.07 20.00
C TRP A 335 -11.83 36.13 20.42
N ASN A 336 -12.41 37.33 20.36
CA ASN A 336 -13.85 37.52 20.53
C ASN A 336 -14.59 36.84 19.37
N MET A 337 -14.93 35.57 19.55
CA MET A 337 -15.79 34.84 18.64
C MET A 337 -17.24 35.05 19.10
N TYR A 338 -17.95 35.97 18.44
CA TYR A 338 -19.38 36.23 18.66
C TYR A 338 -20.28 35.23 17.93
#